data_AF-A0A0Q1AII2-F1
#
_entry.id   AF-A0A0Q1AII2-F1
#
_cell.length_a   1.000
_cell.length_b   1.000
_cell.length_c   1.000
_cell.angle_alpha   90.00
_cell.angle_beta   90.00
_cell.angle_gamma   90.00
#
_symmetry.space_group_name_H-M   'P 1'
#
loop_
_entity.id
_entity.type
_entity.pdbx_description
1 polymer ?
#
loop_
_entity_poly.entity_id
_entity_poly.type
_entity_poly.pdbx_seq_one_letter_code
_entity_poly.pdbx_strand_id
1 'polypeptide(L)'
;MRSREIVVFLGPSLDRARAEEILEAEYRPPAKRGDVFRAAKEGAKIVGLIDGVFFQDSAVAHKEILAVLERGVAVVGASSMGALRAAELHPFGMEGVGEIFRLYQEDVLISDDEVALIFDPIKFEPLSEPLVNIRDNVRAAVELGYIEPEAGEKLIACASSLYFPKRTYEQILEMAEGIDEPQREAFRRFLQEKRDLKRDDAIQALKRIKEIAGQP
;
A
#
# COMPACT_ATOMS: atom_id res chain seq x y z
N MET A 1 28.25 -6.12 1.89
CA MET A 1 28.04 -4.98 2.80
C MET A 1 27.06 -3.92 2.28
N ARG A 2 26.54 -4.00 1.03
CA ARG A 2 25.56 -3.04 0.48
C ARG A 2 24.15 -3.17 1.06
N SER A 3 23.75 -4.34 1.54
CA SER A 3 22.40 -4.58 2.07
C SER A 3 22.02 -3.72 3.29
N ARG A 4 22.99 -3.28 4.10
CA ARG A 4 22.74 -2.35 5.24
C ARG A 4 22.55 -0.89 4.82
N GLU A 5 22.91 -0.54 3.59
CA GLU A 5 22.72 0.82 3.07
C GLU A 5 21.29 1.05 2.55
N ILE A 6 20.54 -0.03 2.33
CA ILE A 6 19.17 0.01 1.82
C ILE A 6 18.27 -0.72 2.83
N VAL A 7 17.37 0.02 3.47
CA VAL A 7 16.39 -0.54 4.41
C VAL A 7 15.00 -0.41 3.82
N VAL A 8 14.23 -1.50 3.78
CA VAL A 8 12.85 -1.48 3.28
C VAL A 8 11.90 -1.97 4.37
N PHE A 9 10.88 -1.18 4.69
CA PHE A 9 9.80 -1.54 5.59
C PHE A 9 8.65 -2.15 4.79
N LEU A 10 8.44 -3.46 4.97
CA LEU A 10 7.52 -4.27 4.17
C LEU A 10 6.73 -5.24 5.07
N GLY A 11 5.47 -5.45 4.73
CA GLY A 11 4.61 -6.46 5.30
C GLY A 11 3.55 -6.91 4.29
N PRO A 12 2.25 -6.60 4.50
CA PRO A 12 1.17 -7.22 3.73
C PRO A 12 1.09 -6.78 2.26
N SER A 13 1.80 -5.74 1.84
CA SER A 13 1.71 -5.26 0.46
C SER A 13 2.45 -6.17 -0.54
N LEU A 14 3.49 -6.89 -0.11
CA LEU A 14 4.23 -7.82 -0.96
C LEU A 14 4.95 -8.86 -0.09
N ASP A 15 4.94 -10.12 -0.51
CA ASP A 15 5.66 -11.16 0.20
C ASP A 15 7.18 -10.93 0.15
N ARG A 16 7.85 -11.23 1.26
CA ARG A 16 9.28 -10.97 1.41
C ARG A 16 10.12 -11.75 0.40
N ALA A 17 9.76 -12.99 0.08
CA ALA A 17 10.51 -13.80 -0.86
C ALA A 17 10.54 -13.15 -2.25
N ARG A 18 9.40 -12.67 -2.73
CA ARG A 18 9.29 -11.94 -4.00
C ARG A 18 10.01 -10.60 -3.96
N ALA A 19 10.00 -9.90 -2.84
CA ALA A 19 10.75 -8.65 -2.68
C ALA A 19 12.27 -8.88 -2.80
N GLU A 20 12.79 -9.93 -2.16
CA GLU A 20 14.21 -10.30 -2.19
C GLU A 20 14.68 -10.71 -3.61
N GLU A 21 13.80 -11.22 -4.46
CA GLU A 21 14.11 -11.46 -5.88
C GLU A 21 14.32 -10.16 -6.69
N ILE A 22 13.70 -9.05 -6.27
CA ILE A 22 13.76 -7.76 -6.98
C ILE A 22 14.97 -6.95 -6.51
N LEU A 23 15.13 -6.83 -5.19
CA LEU A 23 16.09 -5.94 -4.54
C LEU A 23 16.76 -6.62 -3.34
N GLU A 24 18.09 -6.65 -3.34
CA GLU A 24 18.89 -7.04 -2.17
C GLU A 24 18.95 -5.86 -1.18
N ALA A 25 18.17 -5.95 -0.11
CA ALA A 25 18.06 -4.92 0.93
C ALA A 25 17.84 -5.56 2.31
N GLU A 26 18.00 -4.77 3.36
CA GLU A 26 17.54 -5.14 4.69
C GLU A 26 16.03 -4.93 4.82
N TYR A 27 15.27 -6.01 4.72
CA TYR A 27 13.82 -5.99 4.93
C TYR A 27 13.46 -6.02 6.41
N ARG A 28 12.73 -4.99 6.85
CA ARG A 28 12.19 -4.83 8.20
C ARG A 28 10.66 -4.97 8.17
N PRO A 29 10.04 -5.34 9.31
CA PRO A 29 8.58 -5.33 9.46
C PRO A 29 7.95 -3.97 9.11
N PRO A 30 6.62 -3.89 8.94
CA PRO A 30 5.93 -2.62 8.75
C PRO A 30 6.39 -1.55 9.74
N ALA A 31 6.75 -0.37 9.24
CA ALA A 31 7.34 0.70 10.03
C ALA A 31 6.37 1.22 11.10
N LYS A 32 6.90 1.46 12.30
CA LYS A 32 6.28 2.31 13.32
C LYS A 32 7.12 3.56 13.59
N ARG A 33 6.55 4.48 14.35
CA ARG A 33 7.22 5.73 14.75
C ARG A 33 8.62 5.45 15.31
N GLY A 34 9.60 6.16 14.75
CA GLY A 34 11.00 6.10 15.14
C GLY A 34 11.83 5.10 14.35
N ASP A 35 11.21 4.15 13.64
CA ASP A 35 11.96 3.12 12.91
C ASP A 35 12.65 3.68 11.67
N VAL A 36 12.01 4.59 10.94
CA VAL A 36 12.61 5.26 9.76
C VAL A 36 13.83 6.06 10.18
N PHE A 37 13.72 6.82 11.27
CA PHE A 37 14.84 7.56 11.82
C PHE A 37 15.96 6.64 12.38
N ARG A 38 15.59 5.50 12.97
CA ARG A 38 16.56 4.50 13.45
C ARG A 38 17.35 3.89 12.29
N ALA A 39 16.69 3.52 11.20
CA ALA A 39 17.34 2.98 10.00
C ALA A 39 18.41 3.95 9.47
N ALA A 40 18.08 5.25 9.37
CA ALA A 40 19.04 6.26 8.97
C ALA A 40 20.23 6.38 9.95
N LYS A 41 19.99 6.30 11.26
CA LYS A 41 21.06 6.30 12.27
C LYS A 41 21.97 5.06 12.20
N GLU A 42 21.43 3.94 11.76
CA GLU A 42 22.17 2.68 11.59
C GLU A 42 22.96 2.61 10.27
N GLY A 43 22.88 3.66 9.44
CA GLY A 43 23.69 3.83 8.23
C GLY A 43 22.94 3.62 6.92
N ALA A 44 21.61 3.53 6.94
CA ALA A 44 20.82 3.49 5.71
C ALA A 44 21.02 4.79 4.90
N LYS A 45 21.36 4.64 3.62
CA LYS A 45 21.43 5.71 2.62
C LYS A 45 20.15 5.81 1.80
N ILE A 46 19.41 4.70 1.70
CA ILE A 46 18.11 4.63 1.05
C ILE A 46 17.13 3.93 2.00
N VAL A 47 15.96 4.53 2.19
CA VAL A 47 14.86 3.94 2.95
C VAL A 47 13.65 3.78 2.03
N GLY A 48 13.20 2.54 1.85
CA GLY A 48 11.91 2.22 1.25
C GLY A 48 10.84 2.11 2.34
N LEU A 49 9.85 2.99 2.31
CA LEU A 49 8.66 2.90 3.16
C LEU A 49 7.50 2.37 2.31
N ILE A 50 7.16 1.10 2.45
CA ILE A 50 6.01 0.49 1.75
C ILE A 50 4.88 0.36 2.75
N ASP A 51 5.10 -0.48 3.77
CA ASP A 51 4.13 -0.77 4.81
C ASP A 51 4.50 -0.10 6.13
N GLY A 52 3.47 0.27 6.87
CA GLY A 52 3.65 0.51 8.29
C GLY A 52 2.36 0.27 9.07
N VAL A 53 2.48 0.35 10.38
CA VAL A 53 1.41 -0.03 11.29
C VAL A 53 0.44 1.12 11.54
N PHE A 54 -0.85 0.78 11.55
CA PHE A 54 -1.93 1.64 12.01
C PHE A 54 -2.45 1.17 13.37
N PHE A 55 -3.04 2.09 14.14
CA PHE A 55 -3.87 1.83 15.33
C PHE A 55 -3.18 1.22 16.56
N GLN A 56 -2.56 0.04 16.45
CA GLN A 56 -1.91 -0.67 17.57
C GLN A 56 -0.61 0.00 18.03
N ASP A 57 0.01 0.76 17.12
CA ASP A 57 1.25 1.48 17.33
C ASP A 57 1.12 2.89 16.73
N SER A 58 2.01 3.79 17.15
CA SER A 58 2.07 5.12 16.57
C SER A 58 2.58 5.06 15.13
N ALA A 59 1.77 5.54 14.18
CA ALA A 59 2.15 5.72 12.79
C ALA A 59 3.45 6.55 12.65
N VAL A 60 4.18 6.27 11.58
CA VAL A 60 5.41 7.00 11.18
C VAL A 60 5.07 8.49 11.11
N ALA A 61 5.87 9.32 11.78
CA ALA A 61 5.60 10.75 11.90
C ALA A 61 6.30 11.54 10.78
N HIS A 62 5.63 12.52 10.16
CA HIS A 62 6.23 13.36 9.12
C HIS A 62 7.60 13.93 9.50
N LYS A 63 7.71 14.41 10.74
CA LYS A 63 8.95 15.01 11.28
C LYS A 63 10.13 14.04 11.29
N GLU A 64 9.87 12.75 11.44
CA GLU A 64 10.95 11.76 11.42
C GLU A 64 11.50 11.57 10.01
N ILE A 65 10.61 11.55 9.00
CA ILE A 65 11.01 11.44 7.60
C ILE A 65 11.75 12.71 7.17
N LEU A 66 11.26 13.90 7.53
CA LEU A 66 11.95 15.17 7.28
C LEU A 66 13.38 15.16 7.86
N ALA A 67 13.55 14.71 9.10
CA ALA A 67 14.86 14.60 9.72
C ALA A 67 15.79 13.57 9.06
N VAL A 68 15.23 12.57 8.35
CA VAL A 68 15.99 11.61 7.55
C VAL A 68 16.40 12.22 6.21
N LEU A 69 15.50 12.95 5.54
CA LEU A 69 15.78 13.67 4.30
C LEU A 69 16.88 14.73 4.50
N GLU A 70 16.82 15.50 5.60
CA GLU A 70 17.85 16.49 5.97
C GLU A 70 19.25 15.89 6.15
N ARG A 71 19.35 14.57 6.38
CA ARG A 71 20.62 13.83 6.48
C ARG A 71 21.15 13.35 5.13
N GLY A 72 20.47 13.65 4.03
CA GLY A 72 20.83 13.21 2.69
C GLY A 72 20.48 11.74 2.41
N VAL A 73 19.60 11.13 3.22
CA VAL A 73 19.10 9.79 2.98
C VAL A 73 17.95 9.87 1.99
N ALA A 74 18.00 9.10 0.90
CA ALA A 74 16.89 9.00 -0.04
C ALA A 74 15.74 8.22 0.61
N VAL A 75 14.52 8.78 0.58
CA VAL A 75 13.33 8.10 1.10
C VAL A 75 12.33 7.92 -0.02
N VAL A 76 11.98 6.68 -0.31
CA VAL A 76 11.00 6.28 -1.33
C VAL A 76 9.76 5.73 -0.64
N GLY A 77 8.58 6.26 -0.94
CA GLY A 77 7.29 5.81 -0.39
C GLY A 77 6.33 5.33 -1.46
N ALA A 78 5.61 4.23 -1.18
CA ALA A 78 4.62 3.64 -2.09
C ALA A 78 3.58 2.78 -1.37
N SER A 79 2.58 2.31 -2.12
CA SER A 79 1.64 1.24 -1.79
C SER A 79 0.69 1.46 -0.59
N SER A 80 1.20 1.70 0.60
CA SER A 80 0.39 1.81 1.83
C SER A 80 0.68 3.12 2.56
N MET A 81 1.00 3.08 3.86
CA MET A 81 1.40 4.27 4.62
C MET A 81 2.58 4.99 3.95
N GLY A 82 3.42 4.28 3.20
CA GLY A 82 4.46 4.88 2.37
C GLY A 82 3.95 5.87 1.32
N ALA A 83 2.91 5.50 0.57
CA ALA A 83 2.31 6.35 -0.45
C ALA A 83 1.69 7.61 0.18
N LEU A 84 0.96 7.45 1.29
CA LEU A 84 0.39 8.55 2.04
C LEU A 84 1.47 9.56 2.49
N ARG A 85 2.53 9.07 3.14
CA ARG A 85 3.64 9.91 3.59
C ARG A 85 4.39 10.55 2.44
N ALA A 86 4.56 9.84 1.33
CA ALA A 86 5.18 10.41 0.15
C ALA A 86 4.34 11.54 -0.45
N ALA A 87 3.01 11.42 -0.53
CA ALA A 87 2.14 12.48 -1.03
C ALA A 87 2.29 13.76 -0.19
N GLU A 88 2.30 13.61 1.13
CA GLU A 88 2.44 14.74 2.07
C GLU A 88 3.84 15.36 2.07
N LEU A 89 4.88 14.56 1.81
CA LEU A 89 6.28 14.96 1.92
C LEU A 89 7.01 15.13 0.58
N HIS A 90 6.31 14.95 -0.54
CA HIS A 90 6.85 15.15 -1.87
C HIS A 90 7.49 16.54 -2.06
N PRO A 91 6.86 17.65 -1.61
CA PRO A 91 7.48 18.98 -1.70
C PRO A 91 8.79 19.14 -0.92
N PHE A 92 9.07 18.23 0.01
CA PHE A 92 10.26 18.24 0.86
C PHE A 92 11.34 17.23 0.44
N GLY A 93 11.14 16.56 -0.70
CA GLY A 93 12.14 15.66 -1.29
C GLY A 93 11.94 14.17 -1.01
N MET A 94 10.82 13.77 -0.39
CA MET A 94 10.43 12.36 -0.36
C MET A 94 9.96 11.93 -1.77
N GLU A 95 10.48 10.82 -2.28
CA GLU A 95 10.08 10.31 -3.58
C GLU A 95 8.86 9.39 -3.45
N GLY A 96 7.78 9.72 -4.16
CA GLY A 96 6.59 8.89 -4.23
C GLY A 96 6.57 8.03 -5.48
N VAL A 97 6.15 6.78 -5.35
CA VAL A 97 6.09 5.81 -6.45
C VAL A 97 4.75 5.09 -6.46
N GLY A 98 4.25 4.85 -7.66
CA GLY A 98 3.07 4.04 -7.89
C GLY A 98 1.76 4.84 -7.97
N GLU A 99 0.69 4.12 -8.27
CA GLU A 99 -0.63 4.70 -8.48
C GLU A 99 -1.24 5.23 -7.18
N ILE A 100 -1.07 4.52 -6.06
CA ILE A 100 -1.66 4.92 -4.78
C ILE A 100 -1.06 6.25 -4.32
N PHE A 101 0.24 6.45 -4.53
CA PHE A 101 0.88 7.75 -4.30
C PHE A 101 0.26 8.85 -5.18
N ARG A 102 0.10 8.61 -6.49
CA ARG A 102 -0.51 9.59 -7.41
C ARG A 102 -1.91 9.96 -6.97
N LEU A 103 -2.72 8.97 -6.60
CA LEU A 103 -4.10 9.20 -6.16
C LEU A 103 -4.16 10.04 -4.88
N TYR A 104 -3.23 9.87 -3.93
CA TYR A 104 -3.12 10.78 -2.78
C TYR A 104 -2.59 12.17 -3.18
N GLN A 105 -1.61 12.24 -4.06
CA GLN A 105 -1.03 13.50 -4.51
C GLN A 105 -2.04 14.39 -5.25
N GLU A 106 -2.97 13.76 -5.99
CA GLU A 106 -4.03 14.41 -6.75
C GLU A 106 -5.32 14.62 -5.93
N ASP A 107 -5.28 14.39 -4.61
CA ASP A 107 -6.43 14.48 -3.70
C ASP A 107 -7.63 13.58 -4.08
N VAL A 108 -7.40 12.55 -4.91
CA VAL A 108 -8.41 11.54 -5.25
C VAL A 108 -8.66 10.61 -4.06
N LEU A 109 -7.59 10.24 -3.34
CA LEU A 109 -7.67 9.61 -2.03
C LEU A 109 -7.33 10.66 -0.96
N ILE A 110 -8.19 10.75 0.05
CA ILE A 110 -8.02 11.71 1.16
C ILE A 110 -7.91 10.99 2.51
N SER A 111 -8.56 9.83 2.65
CA SER A 111 -8.62 9.11 3.94
C SER A 111 -7.52 8.07 4.06
N ASP A 112 -6.83 8.06 5.21
CA ASP A 112 -5.89 7.01 5.59
C ASP A 112 -6.51 5.60 5.58
N ASP A 113 -7.83 5.49 5.74
CA ASP A 113 -8.56 4.23 5.69
C ASP A 113 -8.46 3.52 4.33
N GLU A 114 -8.14 4.26 3.26
CA GLU A 114 -8.03 3.72 1.90
C GLU A 114 -6.98 2.61 1.79
N VAL A 115 -5.91 2.72 2.58
CA VAL A 115 -4.79 1.76 2.59
C VAL A 115 -4.77 0.86 3.83
N ALA A 116 -5.72 1.04 4.75
CA ALA A 116 -5.80 0.33 6.01
C ALA A 116 -6.35 -1.10 5.83
N LEU A 117 -5.72 -2.06 6.51
CA LEU A 117 -6.14 -3.45 6.57
C LEU A 117 -5.61 -4.12 7.85
N ILE A 118 -6.23 -5.22 8.26
CA ILE A 118 -5.67 -6.12 9.29
C ILE A 118 -4.83 -7.19 8.61
N PHE A 119 -3.71 -7.55 9.22
CA PHE A 119 -2.84 -8.64 8.77
C PHE A 119 -2.34 -9.48 9.95
N ASP A 120 -1.88 -10.69 9.67
CA ASP A 120 -1.24 -11.56 10.67
C ASP A 120 0.11 -10.94 11.12
N PRO A 121 0.35 -10.72 12.43
CA PRO A 121 1.53 -9.98 12.90
C PRO A 121 2.85 -10.74 12.74
N ILE A 122 2.82 -12.03 12.39
CA ILE A 122 4.01 -12.87 12.23
C ILE A 122 4.30 -13.09 10.74
N LYS A 123 3.27 -13.45 9.98
CA LYS A 123 3.38 -13.76 8.55
C LYS A 123 3.17 -12.56 7.63
N PHE A 124 2.56 -11.50 8.16
CA PHE A 124 2.10 -10.33 7.40
C PHE A 124 1.10 -10.65 6.30
N GLU A 125 0.38 -11.78 6.39
CA GLU A 125 -0.70 -12.12 5.46
C GLU A 125 -1.92 -11.20 5.72
N PRO A 126 -2.49 -10.55 4.70
CA PRO A 126 -3.68 -9.73 4.87
C PRO A 126 -4.89 -10.59 5.28
N LEU A 127 -5.61 -10.12 6.30
CA LEU A 127 -6.85 -10.70 6.84
C LEU A 127 -8.08 -9.89 6.43
N SER A 128 -7.88 -8.71 5.87
CA SER A 128 -8.91 -7.87 5.27
C SER A 128 -8.37 -7.16 4.02
N GLU A 129 -9.27 -6.61 3.22
CA GLU A 129 -8.96 -5.93 1.96
C GLU A 129 -8.91 -4.41 2.16
N PRO A 130 -7.86 -3.72 1.66
CA PRO A 130 -7.80 -2.27 1.67
C PRO A 130 -8.77 -1.71 0.62
N LEU A 131 -9.40 -0.57 0.94
CA LEU A 131 -10.44 0.02 0.09
C LEU A 131 -9.92 0.39 -1.29
N VAL A 132 -8.65 0.80 -1.40
CA VAL A 132 -8.02 1.12 -2.68
C VAL A 132 -7.95 -0.09 -3.63
N ASN A 133 -7.68 -1.30 -3.12
CA ASN A 133 -7.71 -2.53 -3.94
C ASN A 133 -9.14 -2.87 -4.36
N ILE A 134 -10.13 -2.62 -3.49
CA ILE A 134 -11.54 -2.85 -3.82
C ILE A 134 -11.99 -1.90 -4.92
N ARG A 135 -11.66 -0.61 -4.83
CA ARG A 135 -11.96 0.38 -5.87
C ARG A 135 -11.33 0.00 -7.20
N ASP A 136 -10.06 -0.40 -7.20
CA ASP A 136 -9.36 -0.82 -8.41
C ASP A 136 -10.02 -2.04 -9.07
N ASN A 137 -10.34 -3.07 -8.27
CA ASN A 137 -10.99 -4.28 -8.77
C ASN A 137 -12.43 -4.03 -9.26
N VAL A 138 -13.21 -3.21 -8.57
CA VAL A 138 -14.56 -2.83 -9.03
C VAL A 138 -14.48 -2.06 -10.34
N ARG A 139 -13.58 -1.07 -10.43
CA ARG A 139 -13.34 -0.32 -11.67
C ARG A 139 -12.98 -1.26 -12.82
N ALA A 140 -12.03 -2.16 -12.61
CA ALA A 140 -11.60 -3.12 -13.62
C ALA A 140 -12.74 -4.07 -14.04
N ALA A 141 -13.56 -4.52 -13.11
CA ALA A 141 -14.71 -5.37 -13.42
C ALA A 141 -15.77 -4.64 -14.26
N VAL A 142 -16.01 -3.35 -13.99
CA VAL A 142 -16.90 -2.51 -14.80
C VAL A 142 -16.30 -2.26 -16.20
N GLU A 143 -15.03 -1.88 -16.29
CA GLU A 143 -14.34 -1.61 -17.56
C GLU A 143 -14.30 -2.84 -18.49
N LEU A 144 -14.15 -4.03 -17.91
CA LEU A 144 -14.16 -5.30 -18.64
C LEU A 144 -15.57 -5.86 -18.87
N GLY A 145 -16.61 -5.17 -18.40
CA GLY A 145 -18.01 -5.56 -18.61
C GLY A 145 -18.48 -6.77 -17.82
N TYR A 146 -17.79 -7.14 -16.72
CA TYR A 146 -18.27 -8.18 -15.80
C TYR A 146 -19.50 -7.71 -15.03
N ILE A 147 -19.49 -6.46 -14.59
CA ILE A 147 -20.59 -5.85 -13.84
C ILE A 147 -20.96 -4.48 -14.41
N GLU A 148 -22.18 -4.06 -14.13
CA GLU A 148 -22.67 -2.74 -14.49
C GLU A 148 -22.10 -1.65 -13.57
N PRO A 149 -21.93 -0.41 -14.07
CA PRO A 149 -21.45 0.71 -13.25
C PRO A 149 -22.26 0.91 -11.96
N GLU A 150 -23.58 0.77 -12.01
CA GLU A 150 -24.46 0.93 -10.85
C GLU A 150 -24.20 -0.15 -9.77
N ALA A 151 -23.92 -1.38 -10.18
CA ALA A 151 -23.51 -2.44 -9.25
C ALA A 151 -22.14 -2.12 -8.63
N GLY A 152 -21.20 -1.60 -9.42
CA GLY A 152 -19.90 -1.15 -8.94
C GLY A 152 -19.99 -0.05 -7.88
N GLU A 153 -20.83 0.97 -8.10
CA GLU A 153 -21.07 2.04 -7.12
C GLU A 153 -21.60 1.50 -5.80
N LYS A 154 -22.55 0.55 -5.84
CA LYS A 154 -23.11 -0.10 -4.65
C LYS A 154 -22.07 -0.94 -3.89
N LEU A 155 -21.20 -1.67 -4.59
CA LEU A 155 -20.10 -2.42 -3.98
C LEU A 155 -19.12 -1.49 -3.26
N ILE A 156 -18.73 -0.39 -3.92
CA ILE A 156 -17.83 0.60 -3.34
C ILE A 156 -18.47 1.27 -2.12
N ALA A 157 -19.73 1.71 -2.23
CA ALA A 157 -20.45 2.32 -1.11
C ALA A 157 -20.55 1.39 0.10
N CYS A 158 -20.87 0.11 -0.14
CA CYS A 158 -20.88 -0.91 0.90
C CYS A 158 -19.48 -1.06 1.54
N ALA A 159 -18.43 -1.25 0.73
CA ALA A 159 -17.06 -1.39 1.20
C ALA A 159 -16.58 -0.21 2.04
N SER A 160 -16.88 1.03 1.61
CA SER A 160 -16.54 2.26 2.32
C SER A 160 -17.28 2.40 3.66
N SER A 161 -18.47 1.81 3.80
CA SER A 161 -19.23 1.83 5.06
C SER A 161 -18.73 0.83 6.10
N LEU A 162 -18.01 -0.21 5.67
CA LEU A 162 -17.48 -1.24 6.56
C LEU A 162 -16.23 -0.74 7.28
N TYR A 163 -16.16 -1.02 8.57
CA TYR A 163 -14.92 -0.89 9.33
C TYR A 163 -13.85 -1.83 8.74
N PHE A 164 -12.67 -1.31 8.39
CA PHE A 164 -11.64 -2.03 7.61
C PHE A 164 -11.30 -3.46 8.09
N PRO A 165 -11.33 -3.83 9.40
CA PRO A 165 -11.14 -5.21 9.85
C PRO A 165 -12.19 -6.21 9.35
N LYS A 166 -13.36 -5.72 8.97
CA LYS A 166 -14.49 -6.51 8.45
C LYS A 166 -14.66 -6.29 6.94
N ARG A 167 -13.62 -5.82 6.27
CA ARG A 167 -13.69 -5.52 4.84
C ARG A 167 -13.14 -6.72 4.09
N THR A 168 -14.01 -7.63 3.66
CA THR A 168 -13.66 -8.72 2.73
C THR A 168 -14.62 -8.71 1.55
N TYR A 169 -14.21 -9.25 0.41
CA TYR A 169 -15.08 -9.32 -0.76
C TYR A 169 -16.34 -10.13 -0.49
N GLU A 170 -16.25 -11.20 0.30
CA GLU A 170 -17.41 -12.02 0.70
C GLU A 170 -18.41 -11.20 1.51
N GLN A 171 -17.94 -10.43 2.51
CA GLN A 171 -18.81 -9.60 3.33
C GLN A 171 -19.43 -8.44 2.53
N ILE A 172 -18.66 -7.83 1.64
CA ILE A 172 -19.16 -6.78 0.73
C ILE A 172 -20.25 -7.35 -0.18
N LEU A 173 -19.98 -8.50 -0.82
CA LEU A 173 -20.93 -9.17 -1.69
C LEU A 173 -22.19 -9.57 -0.93
N GLU A 174 -22.09 -10.04 0.31
CA GLU A 174 -23.24 -10.40 1.14
C GLU A 174 -24.10 -9.17 1.47
N MET A 175 -23.46 -8.09 1.96
CA MET A 175 -24.13 -6.91 2.53
C MET A 175 -24.57 -5.86 1.52
N ALA A 176 -24.01 -5.84 0.30
CA ALA A 176 -24.32 -4.81 -0.69
C ALA A 176 -25.75 -4.93 -1.22
N GLU A 177 -26.65 -4.04 -0.77
CA GLU A 177 -28.03 -4.01 -1.24
C GLU A 177 -28.17 -3.50 -2.68
N GLY A 178 -29.23 -3.90 -3.36
CA GLY A 178 -29.55 -3.41 -4.71
C GLY A 178 -28.67 -3.99 -5.83
N ILE A 179 -27.93 -5.06 -5.57
CA ILE A 179 -27.19 -5.84 -6.56
C ILE A 179 -27.86 -7.20 -6.72
N ASP A 180 -28.24 -7.56 -7.94
CA ASP A 180 -28.84 -8.85 -8.23
C ASP A 180 -27.81 -10.00 -8.21
N GLU A 181 -28.30 -11.24 -8.15
CA GLU A 181 -27.41 -12.41 -8.06
C GLU A 181 -26.51 -12.60 -9.31
N PRO A 182 -26.97 -12.35 -10.55
CA PRO A 182 -26.10 -12.37 -11.73
C PRO A 182 -24.88 -11.44 -11.61
N GLN A 183 -25.06 -10.19 -11.17
CA GLN A 183 -23.98 -9.23 -10.98
C GLN A 183 -23.03 -9.67 -9.85
N ARG A 184 -23.57 -10.19 -8.74
CA ARG A 184 -22.77 -10.75 -7.63
C ARG A 184 -21.89 -11.90 -8.12
N GLU A 185 -22.46 -12.84 -8.88
CA GLU A 185 -21.73 -14.00 -9.39
C GLU A 185 -20.71 -13.62 -10.47
N ALA A 186 -21.00 -12.61 -11.30
CA ALA A 186 -20.05 -12.10 -12.26
C ALA A 186 -18.85 -11.43 -11.56
N PHE A 187 -19.09 -10.66 -10.50
CA PHE A 187 -18.00 -10.09 -9.71
C PHE A 187 -17.19 -11.16 -8.97
N ARG A 188 -17.83 -12.19 -8.40
CA ARG A 188 -17.11 -13.36 -7.81
C ARG A 188 -16.18 -14.02 -8.82
N ARG A 189 -16.64 -14.20 -10.06
CA ARG A 189 -15.82 -14.75 -11.15
C ARG A 189 -14.64 -13.86 -11.50
N PHE A 190 -14.86 -12.54 -11.60
CA PHE A 190 -13.77 -11.59 -11.81
C PHE A 190 -12.70 -11.68 -10.70
N LEU A 191 -13.13 -11.81 -9.43
CA LEU A 191 -12.23 -11.84 -8.28
C LEU A 191 -11.27 -13.05 -8.23
N GLN A 192 -11.50 -14.08 -9.05
CA GLN A 192 -10.56 -15.20 -9.19
C GLN A 192 -9.20 -14.75 -9.76
N GLU A 193 -9.21 -13.71 -10.59
CA GLU A 193 -8.03 -13.07 -11.20
C GLU A 193 -7.88 -11.63 -10.68
N LYS A 194 -8.24 -11.39 -9.42
CA LYS A 194 -8.23 -10.05 -8.82
C LYS A 194 -6.84 -9.41 -8.92
N ARG A 195 -6.86 -8.10 -9.11
CA ARG A 195 -5.67 -7.25 -9.08
C ARG A 195 -5.30 -6.91 -7.64
N ASP A 196 -4.04 -6.57 -7.43
CA ASP A 196 -3.52 -6.15 -6.14
C ASP A 196 -2.65 -4.91 -6.34
N LEU A 197 -3.31 -3.74 -6.32
CA LEU A 197 -2.66 -2.46 -6.61
C LEU A 197 -1.55 -2.16 -5.61
N LYS A 198 -1.77 -2.50 -4.33
CA LYS A 198 -0.73 -2.39 -3.29
C LYS A 198 0.51 -3.20 -3.65
N ARG A 199 0.34 -4.42 -4.18
CA ARG A 199 1.46 -5.26 -4.62
C ARG A 199 2.19 -4.67 -5.81
N ASP A 200 1.46 -4.19 -6.80
CA ASP A 200 2.04 -3.59 -7.99
C ASP A 200 2.86 -2.33 -7.65
N ASP A 201 2.36 -1.49 -6.75
CA ASP A 201 3.06 -0.31 -6.24
C ASP A 201 4.30 -0.68 -5.42
N ALA A 202 4.21 -1.71 -4.57
CA ALA A 202 5.35 -2.20 -3.80
C ALA A 202 6.48 -2.69 -4.72
N ILE A 203 6.14 -3.45 -5.77
CA ILE A 203 7.09 -3.91 -6.78
C ILE A 203 7.74 -2.74 -7.52
N GLN A 204 6.97 -1.71 -7.89
CA GLN A 204 7.48 -0.51 -8.53
C GLN A 204 8.47 0.24 -7.63
N ALA A 205 8.17 0.38 -6.33
CA ALA A 205 9.06 1.01 -5.37
C ALA A 205 10.40 0.28 -5.23
N LEU A 206 10.38 -1.06 -5.16
CA LEU A 206 11.60 -1.86 -5.08
C LEU A 206 12.47 -1.71 -6.34
N LYS A 207 11.86 -1.69 -7.52
CA LYS A 207 12.57 -1.42 -8.79
C LYS A 207 13.18 -0.02 -8.78
N ARG A 208 12.44 0.98 -8.30
CA ARG A 208 12.92 2.36 -8.22
C ARG A 208 14.09 2.51 -7.26
N ILE A 209 14.03 1.89 -6.09
CA ILE A 209 15.13 1.87 -5.12
C ILE A 209 16.38 1.23 -5.73
N LYS A 210 16.21 0.15 -6.50
CA LYS A 210 17.32 -0.51 -7.22
C LYS A 210 18.00 0.42 -8.24
N GLU A 211 17.22 1.22 -8.95
CA GLU A 211 17.75 2.23 -9.88
C GLU A 211 18.57 3.28 -9.15
N ILE A 212 18.03 3.84 -8.05
CA ILE A 212 18.72 4.85 -7.24
C ILE A 212 20.04 4.29 -6.69
N ALA A 213 20.02 3.06 -6.18
CA ALA A 213 21.22 2.39 -5.67
C ALA A 213 22.27 2.07 -6.75
N GLY A 214 21.86 2.02 -8.02
CA GLY A 214 22.71 1.77 -9.17
C GLY A 214 23.32 3.03 -9.79
N GLN A 215 22.90 4.22 -9.36
CA GLN A 215 23.46 5.48 -9.85
C GLN A 215 24.82 5.75 -9.18
N PRO A 216 25.83 6.18 -9.95
CA PRO A 216 27.19 6.44 -9.47
C PRO A 216 27.29 7.66 -8.53
#